data_AF-A0A522W5W6-F1
#
_entry.id   AF-A0A522W5W6-F1
#
_cell.length_a   1.000
_cell.length_b   1.000
_cell.length_c   1.000
_cell.angle_alpha   90.00
_cell.angle_beta   90.00
_cell.angle_gamma   90.00
#
_symmetry.space_group_name_H-M   'P 1'
#
loop_
_entity.id
_entity.type
_entity.pdbx_description
1 polymer ?
#
loop_
_entity_poly.entity_id
_entity_poly.type
_entity_poly.pdbx_seq_one_letter_code
_entity_poly.pdbx_strand_id
1 'polypeptide(L)'
;MYLSRSKNMTNLNSFTTRFPDAKVLEQNEKLLFVEIGDLKLLVAVGFLMENGFGRLISLGGADYQDRMEGIYHFGRYDGKPDIIALKVKIPKSLPVLPSIAKLIPGANWHERETYDLLGIKFEGHPDLARIFLPADFPGYPLRKDWHGEDTVPLLFGDDSGEPPTNLIEKKIYNE
;
A
#
# COMPACT_ATOMS: atom_id res chain seq x y z
N MET A 1 18.57 28.60 -4.95
CA MET A 1 18.45 29.07 -3.55
C MET A 1 17.33 28.28 -2.89
N TYR A 2 17.62 27.13 -2.30
CA TYR A 2 16.66 26.42 -1.43
C TYR A 2 17.43 25.79 -0.26
N LEU A 3 17.26 26.47 0.87
CA LEU A 3 17.33 26.03 2.26
C LEU A 3 18.49 25.14 2.71
N SER A 4 19.47 25.86 3.26
CA SER A 4 20.45 25.45 4.26
C SER A 4 19.84 24.68 5.44
N ARG A 5 20.50 23.56 5.78
CA ARG A 5 20.64 22.93 7.11
C ARG A 5 19.35 22.54 7.86
N SER A 6 18.80 21.37 7.53
CA SER A 6 18.08 20.53 8.52
C SER A 6 19.02 19.45 9.03
N LYS A 7 18.96 19.15 10.33
CA LYS A 7 19.76 18.14 11.01
C LYS A 7 19.48 16.79 10.35
N ASN A 8 20.38 16.33 9.48
CA ASN A 8 20.33 14.98 8.95
C ASN A 8 20.15 14.02 10.13
N MET A 9 19.10 13.20 10.10
CA MET A 9 18.99 12.03 10.94
C MET A 9 20.21 11.16 10.67
N THR A 10 21.23 11.28 11.52
CA THR A 10 22.51 10.57 11.43
C THR A 10 22.38 9.12 11.86
N ASN A 11 21.26 8.76 12.50
CA ASN A 11 21.01 7.45 13.07
C ASN A 11 19.50 7.15 13.04
N LEU A 12 19.12 5.95 12.62
CA LEU A 12 17.75 5.43 12.60
C LEU A 12 17.01 5.64 13.96
N ASN A 13 17.78 5.72 15.07
CA ASN A 13 17.27 5.90 16.43
C ASN A 13 16.50 7.21 16.71
N SER A 14 16.64 8.27 15.90
CA SER A 14 15.84 9.49 16.17
C SER A 14 14.36 9.33 15.81
N PHE A 15 13.98 8.34 15.00
CA PHE A 15 12.58 8.04 14.72
C PHE A 15 11.85 7.57 15.99
N THR A 16 12.40 6.57 16.69
CA THR A 16 11.81 6.01 17.92
C THR A 16 11.79 7.01 19.07
N THR A 17 12.71 7.98 19.07
CA THR A 17 12.68 9.10 20.03
C THR A 17 11.47 10.03 19.79
N ARG A 18 11.11 10.27 18.52
CA ARG A 18 9.96 11.12 18.15
C ARG A 18 8.63 10.38 18.31
N PHE A 19 8.62 9.08 18.05
CA PHE A 19 7.45 8.21 18.14
C PHE A 19 7.71 7.12 19.19
N PRO A 20 7.67 7.45 20.49
CA PRO A 20 8.03 6.51 21.56
C PRO A 20 7.05 5.33 21.68
N ASP A 21 5.83 5.48 21.16
CA ASP A 21 4.82 4.43 21.10
C ASP A 21 4.92 3.56 19.85
N ALA A 22 5.81 3.88 18.91
CA ALA A 22 6.08 3.04 17.77
C ALA A 22 6.72 1.73 18.23
N LYS A 23 6.14 0.60 17.83
CA LYS A 23 6.69 -0.72 18.15
C LYS A 23 7.75 -1.07 17.12
N VAL A 24 8.99 -1.25 17.55
CA VAL A 24 10.06 -1.78 16.69
C VAL A 24 9.79 -3.25 16.40
N LEU A 25 9.68 -3.58 15.11
CA LEU A 25 9.48 -4.94 14.61
C LEU A 25 10.82 -5.58 14.26
N GLU A 26 11.70 -4.81 13.62
CA GLU A 26 13.05 -5.22 13.25
C GLU A 26 13.97 -4.00 13.24
N GLN A 27 15.19 -4.19 13.70
CA GLN A 27 16.23 -3.16 13.60
C GLN A 27 17.59 -3.79 13.35
N ASN A 28 18.28 -3.30 12.32
CA ASN A 28 19.68 -3.60 12.05
C ASN A 28 20.40 -2.31 11.59
N GLU A 29 21.66 -2.43 11.14
CA GLU A 29 22.48 -1.26 10.76
C GLU A 29 21.88 -0.41 9.63
N LYS A 30 21.04 -1.00 8.76
CA LYS A 30 20.50 -0.35 7.56
C LYS A 30 18.97 -0.29 7.54
N LEU A 31 18.29 -1.06 8.37
CA LEU A 31 16.83 -1.13 8.39
C LEU A 31 16.31 -0.80 9.79
N LEU A 32 15.34 0.09 9.84
CA LEU A 32 14.44 0.22 10.98
C LEU A 32 13.02 -0.06 10.50
N PHE A 33 12.43 -1.14 10.96
CA PHE A 33 11.04 -1.49 10.68
C PHE A 33 10.20 -1.29 11.94
N VAL A 34 9.23 -0.40 11.86
CA VAL A 34 8.38 -0.01 12.99
C VAL A 34 6.90 -0.12 12.62
N GLU A 35 6.11 -0.48 13.61
CA GLU A 35 4.66 -0.39 13.59
C GLU A 35 4.23 0.92 14.26
N ILE A 36 3.33 1.65 13.60
CA ILE A 36 2.75 2.89 14.10
C ILE A 36 1.22 2.84 13.98
N GLY A 37 0.53 3.64 14.79
CA GLY A 37 -0.90 3.89 14.61
C GLY A 37 -1.19 4.63 13.31
N ASP A 38 -2.33 4.34 12.70
CA ASP A 38 -2.83 4.94 11.45
C ASP A 38 -2.95 6.47 11.52
N LEU A 39 -3.45 7.01 12.63
CA LEU A 39 -3.56 8.45 12.87
C LEU A 39 -2.20 9.18 12.85
N LYS A 40 -1.09 8.45 12.97
CA LYS A 40 0.26 9.02 12.98
C LYS A 40 0.95 8.95 11.62
N LEU A 41 0.35 8.30 10.61
CA LEU A 41 1.01 8.04 9.33
C LEU A 41 1.48 9.33 8.64
N LEU A 42 0.61 10.32 8.47
CA LEU A 42 0.99 11.58 7.80
C LEU A 42 2.10 12.33 8.56
N VAL A 43 2.03 12.35 9.89
CA VAL A 43 3.04 13.00 10.74
C VAL A 43 4.38 12.28 10.67
N ALA A 44 4.36 10.94 10.67
CA ALA A 44 5.56 10.12 10.52
C ALA A 44 6.21 10.34 9.15
N VAL A 45 5.42 10.34 8.07
CA VAL A 45 5.92 10.59 6.71
C VAL A 45 6.51 11.98 6.57
N GLY A 46 5.84 13.02 7.09
CA GLY A 46 6.39 14.38 7.12
C GLY A 46 7.73 14.45 7.86
N PHE A 47 7.82 13.82 9.03
CA PHE A 47 9.06 13.73 9.80
C PHE A 47 10.18 13.00 9.02
N LEU A 48 9.86 11.89 8.34
CA LEU A 48 10.83 11.17 7.51
C LEU A 48 11.37 12.06 6.38
N MET A 49 10.50 12.79 5.69
CA MET A 49 10.88 13.71 4.62
C MET A 49 11.82 14.83 5.11
N GLU A 50 11.50 15.46 6.25
CA GLU A 50 12.33 16.51 6.87
C GLU A 50 13.72 16.01 7.29
N ASN A 51 13.85 14.70 7.50
CA ASN A 51 15.07 14.04 7.95
C ASN A 51 15.81 13.29 6.82
N GLY A 52 15.41 13.49 5.57
CA GLY A 52 16.08 12.98 4.38
C GLY A 52 15.63 11.59 3.90
N PHE A 53 14.55 11.05 4.46
CA PHE A 53 13.91 9.78 4.10
C PHE A 53 12.61 10.00 3.31
N GLY A 54 12.66 10.77 2.23
CA GLY A 54 11.47 11.03 1.41
C GLY A 54 11.44 10.30 0.06
N ARG A 55 12.36 9.35 -0.17
CA ARG A 55 12.29 8.46 -1.34
C ARG A 55 11.41 7.26 -0.98
N LEU A 56 10.15 7.25 -1.44
CA LEU A 56 9.31 6.07 -1.34
C LEU A 56 9.87 4.96 -2.25
N ILE A 57 10.26 3.83 -1.65
CA ILE A 57 10.78 2.66 -2.36
C ILE A 57 9.62 1.76 -2.77
N SER A 58 8.70 1.51 -1.84
CA SER A 58 7.50 0.72 -2.09
C SER A 58 6.41 1.06 -1.09
N LEU A 59 5.18 0.84 -1.51
CA LEU A 59 3.98 0.84 -0.68
C LEU A 59 3.12 -0.34 -1.14
N GLY A 60 2.65 -1.13 -0.20
CA GLY A 60 1.72 -2.22 -0.45
C GLY A 60 0.86 -2.53 0.77
N GLY A 61 -0.01 -3.52 0.62
CA GLY A 61 -0.84 -4.03 1.71
C GLY A 61 -0.68 -5.53 1.95
N ALA A 62 -1.14 -5.99 3.11
CA ALA A 62 -1.25 -7.41 3.44
C ALA A 62 -2.57 -7.70 4.15
N ASP A 63 -3.24 -8.79 3.77
CA ASP A 63 -4.45 -9.30 4.42
C ASP A 63 -4.09 -10.45 5.38
N TYR A 64 -4.34 -10.25 6.67
CA TYR A 64 -4.13 -11.22 7.74
C TYR A 64 -5.43 -11.92 8.18
N GLN A 65 -6.50 -11.82 7.38
CA GLN A 65 -7.87 -12.30 7.64
C GLN A 65 -8.62 -11.54 8.74
N ASP A 66 -7.98 -11.25 9.87
CA ASP A 66 -8.56 -10.48 10.98
C ASP A 66 -8.38 -8.96 10.81
N ARG A 67 -7.32 -8.56 10.12
CA ARG A 67 -6.95 -7.17 9.86
C ARG A 67 -6.27 -7.02 8.50
N MET A 68 -6.12 -5.78 8.07
CA MET A 68 -5.20 -5.43 6.99
C MET A 68 -4.03 -4.62 7.52
N GLU A 69 -2.94 -4.63 6.78
CA GLU A 69 -1.75 -3.84 7.08
C GLU A 69 -1.33 -3.05 5.85
N GLY A 70 -1.02 -1.77 6.00
CA GLY A 70 -0.29 -0.98 5.01
C GLY A 70 1.20 -0.97 5.37
N ILE A 71 2.06 -1.24 4.40
CA ILE A 71 3.51 -1.31 4.59
C ILE A 71 4.18 -0.36 3.62
N TYR A 72 5.02 0.52 4.14
CA TYR A 72 5.70 1.59 3.42
C TYR A 72 7.20 1.48 3.65
N HIS A 73 8.01 1.56 2.60
CA HIS A 73 9.47 1.59 2.71
C HIS A 73 10.00 2.93 2.20
N PHE A 74 10.76 3.62 3.04
CA PHE A 74 11.38 4.91 2.73
C PHE A 74 12.89 4.78 2.73
N GLY A 75 13.50 5.16 1.62
CA GLY A 75 14.94 5.30 1.47
C GLY A 75 15.40 6.74 1.59
N ARG A 76 16.71 6.90 1.69
CA ARG A 76 17.34 8.22 1.75
C ARG A 76 17.46 8.88 0.38
N TYR A 77 17.46 10.22 0.35
CA TYR A 77 17.73 10.98 -0.87
C TYR A 77 19.21 11.01 -1.27
N ASP A 78 20.13 10.80 -0.32
CA ASP A 78 21.58 10.81 -0.56
C ASP A 78 22.13 9.49 -1.12
N GLY A 79 21.25 8.55 -1.48
CA GLY A 79 21.61 7.27 -2.08
C GLY A 79 22.21 6.24 -1.12
N LYS A 80 22.33 6.57 0.18
CA LYS A 80 22.75 5.61 1.19
C LYS A 80 21.70 4.49 1.35
N PRO A 81 22.14 3.28 1.74
CA PRO A 81 21.28 2.10 1.73
C PRO A 81 20.32 2.02 2.93
N ASP A 82 20.29 3.03 3.81
CA ASP A 82 19.40 3.05 4.97
C ASP A 82 17.93 3.13 4.55
N ILE A 83 17.10 2.31 5.19
CA ILE A 83 15.66 2.18 4.96
C ILE A 83 14.93 2.32 6.30
N ILE A 84 13.86 3.10 6.29
CA ILE A 84 12.85 3.08 7.34
C ILE A 84 11.57 2.50 6.76
N ALA A 85 11.09 1.42 7.36
CA ALA A 85 9.83 0.80 7.00
C ALA A 85 8.77 1.14 8.05
N LEU A 86 7.60 1.56 7.61
CA LEU A 86 6.43 1.81 8.44
C LEU A 86 5.38 0.75 8.16
N LYS A 87 4.89 0.10 9.21
CA LYS A 87 3.72 -0.76 9.20
C LYS A 87 2.57 -0.05 9.91
N VAL A 88 1.39 -0.08 9.30
CA VAL A 88 0.16 0.46 9.88
C VAL A 88 -0.90 -0.63 9.84
N LYS A 89 -1.49 -0.93 10.99
CA LYS A 89 -2.62 -1.88 11.09
C LYS A 89 -3.95 -1.14 10.98
N ILE A 90 -4.88 -1.72 10.22
CA ILE A 90 -6.24 -1.19 10.04
C ILE A 90 -7.27 -2.33 10.13
N PRO A 91 -8.50 -2.03 10.59
CA PRO A 91 -9.56 -3.03 10.63
C PRO A 91 -9.93 -3.49 9.22
N LYS A 92 -10.07 -4.80 9.02
CA LYS A 92 -10.45 -5.37 7.72
C LYS A 92 -11.86 -4.94 7.26
N SER A 93 -12.76 -4.70 8.20
CA SER A 93 -14.13 -4.25 7.95
C SER A 93 -14.22 -2.84 7.35
N LEU A 94 -13.24 -1.99 7.65
CA LEU A 94 -13.14 -0.62 7.13
C LEU A 94 -11.67 -0.29 6.83
N PRO A 95 -11.11 -0.83 5.74
CA PRO A 95 -9.69 -0.72 5.44
C PRO A 95 -9.39 0.64 4.80
N VAL A 96 -9.21 1.66 5.63
CA VAL A 96 -8.94 3.03 5.20
C VAL A 96 -7.61 3.50 5.80
N LEU A 97 -6.76 4.11 4.97
CA LEU A 97 -5.53 4.80 5.37
C LEU A 97 -5.53 6.23 4.82
N PRO A 98 -4.82 7.18 5.45
CA PRO A 98 -4.64 8.49 4.85
C PRO A 98 -3.66 8.39 3.66
N SER A 99 -4.00 9.06 2.55
CA SER A 99 -3.14 9.14 1.36
C SER A 99 -1.91 10.01 1.64
N ILE A 100 -0.75 9.52 1.24
CA ILE A 100 0.51 10.27 1.24
C ILE A 100 0.83 10.86 -0.14
N ALA A 101 0.00 10.64 -1.17
CA ALA A 101 0.22 11.12 -2.53
C ALA A 101 0.37 12.65 -2.65
N LYS A 102 -0.23 13.42 -1.73
CA LYS A 102 -0.04 14.88 -1.67
C LYS A 102 1.36 15.28 -1.17
N LEU A 103 1.99 14.46 -0.33
CA LEU A 103 3.34 14.67 0.19
C LEU A 103 4.38 14.08 -0.76
N ILE A 104 4.12 12.89 -1.28
CA ILE A 104 5.00 12.13 -2.16
C ILE A 104 4.20 11.72 -3.41
N PRO A 105 4.27 12.48 -4.52
CA PRO A 105 3.48 12.21 -5.72
C PRO A 105 3.64 10.79 -6.29
N GLY A 106 4.82 10.18 -6.11
CA GLY A 106 5.09 8.80 -6.52
C GLY A 106 4.27 7.73 -5.77
N ALA A 107 3.63 8.08 -4.64
CA ALA A 107 2.75 7.18 -3.92
C ALA A 107 1.42 6.93 -4.65
N ASN A 108 1.00 7.82 -5.57
CA ASN A 108 -0.27 7.70 -6.29
C ASN A 108 -0.45 6.31 -6.92
N TRP A 109 0.56 5.83 -7.65
CA TRP A 109 0.52 4.53 -8.32
C TRP A 109 0.41 3.37 -7.32
N HIS A 110 1.17 3.43 -6.22
CA HIS A 110 1.19 2.38 -5.20
C HIS A 110 -0.12 2.34 -4.39
N GLU A 111 -0.70 3.49 -4.09
CA GLU A 111 -1.99 3.62 -3.41
C GLU A 111 -3.11 3.06 -4.30
N ARG A 112 -3.08 3.35 -5.60
CA ARG A 112 -4.02 2.79 -6.58
C ARG A 112 -3.87 1.29 -6.76
N GLU A 113 -2.65 0.77 -6.84
CA GLU A 113 -2.38 -0.67 -6.89
C GLU A 113 -2.94 -1.39 -5.66
N THR A 114 -2.64 -0.86 -4.47
CA THR A 114 -3.10 -1.44 -3.20
C THR A 114 -4.62 -1.38 -3.10
N TYR A 115 -5.24 -0.29 -3.56
CA TYR A 115 -6.69 -0.20 -3.69
C TYR A 115 -7.25 -1.23 -4.67
N ASP A 116 -6.66 -1.37 -5.85
CA ASP A 116 -7.21 -2.24 -6.89
C ASP A 116 -7.15 -3.72 -6.52
N LEU A 117 -6.06 -4.14 -5.86
CA LEU A 117 -5.80 -5.55 -5.57
C LEU A 117 -6.26 -6.00 -4.18
N LEU A 118 -6.24 -5.11 -3.17
CA LEU A 118 -6.62 -5.41 -1.78
C LEU A 118 -7.81 -4.58 -1.28
N GLY A 119 -8.23 -3.55 -1.99
CA GLY A 119 -9.37 -2.72 -1.62
C GLY A 119 -9.14 -1.85 -0.39
N ILE A 120 -7.89 -1.56 -0.05
CA ILE A 120 -7.55 -0.54 0.95
C ILE A 120 -7.81 0.83 0.32
N LYS A 121 -8.67 1.64 0.95
CA LYS A 121 -8.99 2.99 0.47
C LYS A 121 -8.02 4.00 1.06
N PHE A 122 -7.63 4.99 0.25
CA PHE A 122 -6.72 6.06 0.67
C PHE A 122 -7.46 7.40 0.73
N GLU A 123 -7.72 7.90 1.94
CA GLU A 123 -8.44 9.15 2.15
C GLU A 123 -7.59 10.36 1.72
N GLY A 124 -8.18 11.26 0.94
CA GLY A 124 -7.48 12.43 0.42
C GLY A 124 -6.61 12.18 -0.82
N HIS A 125 -6.66 10.97 -1.40
CA HIS A 125 -6.00 10.64 -2.66
C HIS A 125 -6.59 11.47 -3.83
N PRO A 126 -5.76 12.01 -4.75
CA PRO A 126 -6.25 12.87 -5.83
C PRO A 126 -7.11 12.16 -6.88
N ASP A 127 -6.78 10.91 -7.23
CA ASP A 127 -7.50 10.10 -8.22
C ASP A 127 -7.45 8.61 -7.87
N LEU A 128 -8.27 8.18 -6.90
CA LEU A 128 -8.28 6.79 -6.44
C LEU A 128 -9.21 5.95 -7.32
N ALA A 129 -8.64 5.34 -8.35
CA ALA A 129 -9.31 4.42 -9.25
C ALA A 129 -8.48 3.16 -9.48
N ARG A 130 -9.15 2.08 -9.90
CA ARG A 130 -8.50 0.83 -10.35
C ARG A 130 -7.46 1.13 -11.44
N ILE A 131 -6.45 0.27 -11.57
CA ILE A 131 -5.31 0.52 -12.48
C ILE A 131 -4.88 -0.70 -13.29
N PHE A 132 -5.11 -1.90 -12.76
CA PHE A 132 -4.85 -3.17 -13.42
C PHE A 132 -6.15 -3.88 -13.80
N LEU A 133 -7.12 -3.91 -12.89
CA LEU A 133 -8.35 -4.66 -13.09
C LEU A 133 -9.38 -3.82 -13.86
N PRO A 134 -10.25 -4.47 -14.65
CA PRO A 134 -11.43 -3.83 -15.23
C PRO A 134 -12.26 -3.10 -14.17
N ALA A 135 -12.94 -2.03 -14.56
CA ALA A 135 -13.72 -1.20 -13.63
C ALA A 135 -14.84 -2.00 -12.92
N ASP A 136 -15.41 -2.96 -13.64
CA ASP A 136 -16.45 -3.89 -13.21
C ASP A 136 -15.91 -5.17 -12.57
N PHE A 137 -14.59 -5.27 -12.33
CA PHE A 137 -14.00 -6.47 -11.75
C PHE A 137 -14.58 -6.76 -10.36
N PRO A 138 -15.09 -7.98 -10.15
CA PRO A 138 -15.74 -8.36 -8.90
C PRO A 138 -14.71 -8.63 -7.80
N GLY A 139 -14.61 -7.69 -6.86
CA GLY A 139 -13.82 -7.85 -5.64
C GLY A 139 -12.35 -7.43 -5.76
N TYR A 140 -11.50 -8.10 -4.97
CA TYR A 140 -10.10 -7.75 -4.71
C TYR A 140 -9.24 -9.03 -4.63
N PRO A 141 -8.49 -9.38 -5.68
CA PRO A 141 -7.93 -10.72 -5.86
C PRO A 141 -6.84 -11.10 -4.85
N LEU A 142 -6.19 -10.14 -4.19
CA LEU A 142 -5.16 -10.44 -3.18
C LEU A 142 -5.73 -10.61 -1.77
N ARG A 143 -7.05 -10.48 -1.59
CA ARG A 143 -7.71 -10.79 -0.32
C ARG A 143 -7.81 -12.29 -0.11
N LYS A 144 -7.63 -12.74 1.14
CA LYS A 144 -7.63 -14.16 1.50
C LYS A 144 -9.01 -14.82 1.44
N ASP A 145 -10.06 -14.02 1.50
CA ASP A 145 -11.47 -14.40 1.35
C ASP A 145 -11.96 -14.34 -0.11
N TRP A 146 -11.11 -13.95 -1.06
CA TRP A 146 -11.46 -13.98 -2.48
C TRP A 146 -11.12 -15.35 -3.08
N HIS A 147 -12.12 -16.01 -3.65
CA HIS A 147 -12.00 -17.37 -4.19
C HIS A 147 -11.95 -17.44 -5.72
N GLY A 148 -12.13 -16.32 -6.44
CA GLY A 148 -11.93 -16.19 -7.91
C GLY A 148 -12.85 -16.99 -8.83
N GLU A 149 -13.25 -18.18 -8.44
CA GLU A 149 -13.90 -19.22 -9.25
C GLU A 149 -15.34 -18.85 -9.64
N ASP A 150 -16.04 -18.01 -8.87
CA ASP A 150 -17.45 -17.68 -9.14
C ASP A 150 -17.66 -16.45 -10.04
N THR A 151 -16.59 -15.70 -10.34
CA THR A 151 -16.74 -14.29 -10.77
C THR A 151 -15.89 -13.85 -11.96
N VAL A 152 -14.84 -14.59 -12.32
CA VAL A 152 -14.02 -14.27 -13.48
C VAL A 152 -14.20 -15.38 -14.53
N PRO A 153 -14.84 -15.11 -15.69
CA PRO A 153 -14.79 -16.04 -16.80
C PRO A 153 -13.32 -16.23 -17.17
N LEU A 154 -12.81 -17.46 -17.05
CA LEU A 154 -11.45 -17.80 -17.48
C LEU A 154 -11.32 -17.35 -18.94
N LEU A 155 -10.45 -16.39 -19.26
CA LEU A 155 -10.26 -15.93 -20.64
C LEU A 155 -9.52 -16.96 -21.49
N PHE A 156 -8.88 -17.92 -20.83
CA PHE A 156 -8.28 -19.08 -21.46
C PHE A 156 -9.35 -20.17 -21.45
N GLY A 157 -9.70 -20.66 -22.64
CA GLY A 157 -10.40 -21.93 -22.76
C GLY A 157 -9.63 -23.01 -22.01
N ASP A 158 -10.30 -24.11 -21.71
CA ASP A 158 -9.59 -25.34 -21.37
C ASP A 158 -8.65 -25.74 -22.52
N ASP A 159 -7.74 -26.69 -22.28
CA ASP A 159 -6.80 -27.19 -23.29
C ASP A 159 -7.49 -27.78 -24.55
N SER A 160 -8.83 -27.78 -24.60
CA SER A 160 -9.65 -28.10 -25.76
C SER A 160 -9.54 -27.06 -26.89
N GLY A 161 -9.12 -25.82 -26.58
CA GLY A 161 -9.08 -24.73 -27.55
C GLY A 161 -10.45 -24.10 -27.85
N GLU A 162 -11.51 -24.49 -27.12
CA GLU A 162 -12.81 -23.85 -27.23
C GLU A 162 -12.91 -22.59 -26.34
N PRO A 163 -13.55 -21.52 -26.82
CA PRO A 163 -13.78 -20.34 -26.00
C PRO A 163 -14.68 -20.69 -24.81
N PRO A 164 -14.51 -20.03 -23.65
CA PRO A 164 -15.28 -20.31 -22.45
C PRO A 164 -16.78 -20.06 -22.69
N THR A 165 -17.57 -21.11 -22.59
CA THR A 165 -19.03 -21.11 -22.80
C THR A 165 -19.80 -20.24 -21.81
N ASN A 166 -19.18 -19.93 -20.66
CA ASN A 166 -19.78 -19.15 -19.56
C ASN A 166 -20.10 -17.69 -19.92
N LEU A 167 -19.60 -17.17 -21.05
CA LEU A 167 -19.93 -15.83 -21.56
C LEU A 167 -21.23 -15.78 -22.38
N ILE A 168 -21.70 -16.91 -22.90
CA ILE A 168 -22.88 -16.96 -23.79
C ILE A 168 -24.16 -17.20 -22.97
N GLU A 169 -24.13 -18.05 -21.95
CA GLU A 169 -25.35 -18.48 -21.27
C GLU A 169 -25.96 -17.44 -20.30
N LYS A 170 -25.13 -16.62 -19.63
CA LYS A 170 -25.65 -15.59 -18.70
C LYS A 170 -26.37 -14.42 -19.38
N LYS A 171 -26.23 -14.27 -20.70
CA LYS A 171 -26.92 -13.24 -21.48
C LYS A 171 -28.26 -13.70 -22.05
N ILE A 172 -28.57 -15.01 -22.01
CA ILE A 172 -29.76 -15.59 -22.65
C ILE A 172 -30.89 -15.85 -21.63
N TYR A 173 -30.60 -15.93 -20.33
CA TYR A 173 -31.59 -16.30 -19.30
C TYR A 173 -32.07 -15.15 -18.38
N ASN A 174 -31.75 -13.89 -18.69
CA ASN A 174 -32.24 -12.73 -17.94
C ASN A 174 -32.93 -11.69 -18.86
N GLU A 175 -33.80 -12.17 -19.75
CA GLU A 175 -34.89 -11.38 -20.35
C GLU A 175 -36.25 -11.96 -19.94
#